data_AF-A0A1V4W1P1-F1
#
_entry.id   AF-A0A1V4W1P1-F1
#
_cell.length_a   1.000
_cell.length_b   1.000
_cell.length_c   1.000
_cell.angle_alpha   90.00
_cell.angle_beta   90.00
_cell.angle_gamma   90.00
#
_symmetry.space_group_name_H-M   'P 1'
#
loop_
_entity.id
_entity.type
_entity.pdbx_description
1 polymer ?
#
loop_
_entity_poly.entity_id
_entity_poly.type
_entity_poly.pdbx_seq_one_letter_code
_entity_poly.pdbx_strand_id
1 'polypeptide(L)'
;MSNKRKWKEHCSYVYFSKNILLFLVLSLWCCCSSAMAATGQNVVVFGDIHDHWAQSDISRLSALELVKGYPDHTFKPDQLVNRLETVVLIVRSGGLTSEAEQPATKYNKKNDQSSIGRVKAQQTPKVPWGQSYIDLAVKKGFLALDDPDGYDDEGAATRLEVAELLARAMYLVPPATENESAPVEEKASARITSAKTFSDLGKLKPAEQIFITAVANAEVMSGYPDGTFRPQESLSRAEMAVILSRLVDRGWIKIPSGRRLAGWISGIENNKNRREIALTSLFGVQKLQVAENVQCYRAGEKRALEEAVNFRCELILDGHKRVNWVNSLEQKDNALKTENIRGSVKMVMLGKDNLIVVCDMHVNDLILPLAWQAVLTGGKKAAKDFASLKQGDFVDVEVAKGQVVKVTLLEVKTTSGKVDRIEGGRLYLKGDPSGNKPVWFNHYDFARIVNKDGDREGEVKTNSQVTITYLDPLPGEIDDEAAIEIKVTK
;
A
#
# COMPACT_ATOMS: atom_id res chain seq x y z
N MET A 1 71.64 -6.88 27.21
CA MET A 1 71.61 -8.35 27.29
C MET A 1 71.58 -8.90 25.87
N SER A 2 72.60 -9.67 25.50
CA SER A 2 72.94 -10.12 24.16
C SER A 2 72.90 -11.64 24.08
N ASN A 3 72.90 -12.16 22.84
CA ASN A 3 73.11 -13.55 22.39
C ASN A 3 71.92 -14.51 22.49
N LYS A 4 71.74 -15.50 21.61
CA LYS A 4 72.07 -15.80 20.19
C LYS A 4 71.60 -17.25 20.00
N ARG A 5 70.96 -17.54 18.86
CA ARG A 5 70.95 -18.83 18.10
C ARG A 5 70.55 -20.14 18.81
N LYS A 6 69.65 -20.88 18.15
CA LYS A 6 70.01 -22.12 17.43
C LYS A 6 68.90 -22.57 16.48
N TRP A 7 69.25 -22.64 15.20
CA TRP A 7 68.66 -23.52 14.19
C TRP A 7 69.52 -24.79 14.11
N LYS A 8 68.90 -25.92 13.75
CA LYS A 8 69.40 -27.17 13.12
C LYS A 8 68.46 -28.31 13.55
N GLU A 9 68.06 -29.31 12.76
CA GLU A 9 68.25 -29.69 11.36
C GLU A 9 67.39 -30.96 11.12
N HIS A 10 67.00 -31.17 9.86
CA HIS A 10 66.80 -32.44 9.14
C HIS A 10 66.03 -33.64 9.75
N CYS A 11 65.02 -34.13 9.01
CA CYS A 11 65.25 -35.23 8.06
C CYS A 11 64.11 -35.38 7.03
N SER A 12 64.52 -35.35 5.77
CA SER A 12 63.77 -35.75 4.57
C SER A 12 63.71 -37.28 4.45
N TYR A 13 62.77 -37.82 3.66
CA TYR A 13 62.92 -38.84 2.59
C TYR A 13 61.48 -39.21 2.12
N VAL A 14 60.97 -38.84 0.94
CA VAL A 14 61.30 -39.27 -0.45
C VAL A 14 60.34 -40.37 -0.95
N TYR A 15 59.47 -39.95 -1.88
CA TYR A 15 59.15 -40.55 -3.19
C TYR A 15 58.05 -41.60 -3.44
N PHE A 16 57.54 -41.47 -4.69
CA PHE A 16 56.80 -42.41 -5.56
C PHE A 16 55.31 -42.63 -5.21
N SER A 17 54.34 -42.64 -6.13
CA SER A 17 54.26 -42.33 -7.57
C SER A 17 52.80 -42.52 -8.01
N LYS A 18 52.39 -41.81 -9.06
CA LYS A 18 51.39 -42.17 -10.09
C LYS A 18 50.20 -43.04 -9.65
N ASN A 19 48.98 -42.48 -9.74
CA ASN A 19 47.92 -43.10 -10.52
C ASN A 19 46.86 -42.07 -10.94
N ILE A 20 46.77 -41.93 -12.26
CA ILE A 20 45.62 -41.40 -12.99
C ILE A 20 44.47 -42.36 -12.74
N LEU A 21 43.39 -41.88 -12.13
CA LEU A 21 42.07 -42.49 -12.31
C LEU A 21 41.03 -41.39 -12.47
N LEU A 22 40.56 -41.30 -13.70
CA LEU A 22 39.51 -40.45 -14.20
C LEU A 22 38.19 -40.88 -13.51
N PHE A 23 37.68 -40.09 -12.56
CA PHE A 23 36.29 -40.16 -12.13
C PHE A 23 35.63 -38.82 -12.42
N LEU A 24 34.92 -38.77 -13.55
CA LEU A 24 33.91 -37.76 -13.87
C LEU A 24 32.75 -37.93 -12.88
N VAL A 25 32.84 -37.27 -11.73
CA VAL A 25 31.68 -36.97 -10.89
C VAL A 25 31.39 -35.49 -11.10
N LEU A 26 30.30 -35.23 -11.80
CA LEU A 26 29.73 -33.90 -12.02
C LEU A 26 29.17 -33.39 -10.68
N SER A 27 30.05 -33.01 -9.74
CA SER A 27 29.66 -32.26 -8.56
C SER A 27 29.59 -30.79 -8.92
N LEU A 28 28.41 -30.32 -9.29
CA LEU A 28 28.10 -28.88 -9.37
C LEU A 28 28.02 -28.32 -7.94
N TRP A 29 29.18 -28.21 -7.31
CA TRP A 29 29.44 -27.32 -6.19
C TRP A 29 29.92 -25.99 -6.77
N CYS A 30 28.99 -25.04 -6.91
CA CYS A 30 29.33 -23.64 -7.07
C CYS A 30 28.36 -22.78 -6.26
N CYS A 31 28.35 -23.00 -4.95
CA CYS A 31 28.01 -21.95 -3.98
C CYS A 31 29.33 -21.27 -3.60
N CYS A 32 29.75 -20.28 -4.38
CA CYS A 32 30.72 -19.30 -3.91
C CYS A 32 30.36 -17.92 -4.45
N SER A 33 30.08 -17.06 -3.48
CA SER A 33 29.98 -15.61 -3.54
C SER A 33 30.81 -14.98 -4.64
N SER A 34 30.13 -14.34 -5.59
CA SER A 34 30.59 -13.06 -6.09
C SER A 34 29.52 -12.04 -5.71
N ALA A 35 29.93 -11.05 -4.92
CA ALA A 35 29.24 -9.78 -4.86
C ALA A 35 29.27 -9.23 -6.29
N MET A 36 28.23 -9.54 -7.07
CA MET A 36 28.05 -8.93 -8.37
C MET A 36 27.69 -7.48 -8.12
N ALA A 37 28.50 -6.58 -8.69
CA ALA A 37 28.04 -5.24 -9.02
C ALA A 37 26.61 -5.33 -9.57
N ALA A 38 25.75 -4.39 -9.18
CA ALA A 38 24.38 -4.26 -9.66
C ALA A 38 24.39 -4.04 -11.17
N THR A 39 24.59 -5.12 -11.90
CA THR A 39 24.27 -5.26 -13.31
C THR A 39 22.75 -5.29 -13.35
N GLY A 40 22.15 -4.32 -14.02
CA GLY A 40 20.70 -4.20 -14.13
C GLY A 40 20.14 -5.53 -14.64
N GLN A 41 19.50 -6.29 -13.75
CA GLN A 41 18.89 -7.55 -14.14
C GLN A 41 17.71 -7.20 -15.05
N ASN A 42 17.74 -7.70 -16.28
CA ASN A 42 16.53 -7.76 -17.09
C ASN A 42 15.48 -8.54 -16.27
N VAL A 43 14.30 -7.95 -16.11
CA VAL A 43 13.21 -8.58 -15.36
C VAL A 43 12.91 -9.93 -15.98
N VAL A 44 12.98 -10.96 -15.15
CA VAL A 44 12.81 -12.36 -15.55
C VAL A 44 11.32 -12.62 -15.74
N VAL A 45 10.93 -12.92 -16.98
CA VAL A 45 9.62 -13.52 -17.27
C VAL A 45 9.78 -15.02 -17.12
N PHE A 46 8.95 -15.65 -16.29
CA PHE A 46 8.99 -17.09 -16.11
C PHE A 46 8.19 -17.77 -17.23
N GLY A 47 8.81 -18.75 -17.91
CA GLY A 47 8.18 -19.42 -19.06
C GLY A 47 7.04 -20.38 -18.67
N ASP A 48 7.10 -20.92 -17.46
CA ASP A 48 6.23 -21.98 -16.94
C ASP A 48 5.00 -21.47 -16.16
N ILE A 49 4.79 -20.16 -16.14
CA ILE A 49 3.61 -19.55 -15.49
C ILE A 49 2.58 -19.05 -16.50
N HIS A 50 2.76 -19.32 -17.80
CA HIS A 50 1.79 -18.91 -18.82
C HIS A 50 0.43 -19.58 -18.56
N ASP A 51 -0.62 -18.75 -18.50
CA ASP A 51 -2.01 -19.15 -18.22
C ASP A 51 -2.20 -19.81 -16.83
N HIS A 52 -1.18 -19.74 -15.97
CA HIS A 52 -1.25 -20.23 -14.61
C HIS A 52 -2.07 -19.26 -13.75
N TRP A 53 -2.94 -19.77 -12.87
CA TRP A 53 -3.85 -18.94 -12.05
C TRP A 53 -3.12 -17.91 -11.17
N ALA A 54 -1.91 -18.24 -10.71
CA ALA A 54 -1.05 -17.35 -9.91
C ALA A 54 -0.12 -16.45 -10.75
N GLN A 55 -0.22 -16.46 -12.09
CA GLN A 55 0.71 -15.77 -12.98
C GLN A 55 0.85 -14.28 -12.65
N SER A 56 -0.28 -13.61 -12.40
CA SER A 56 -0.32 -12.18 -12.05
C SER A 56 0.45 -11.91 -10.76
N ASP A 57 0.18 -12.67 -9.70
CA ASP A 57 0.83 -12.54 -8.39
C ASP A 57 2.33 -12.86 -8.45
N ILE A 58 2.71 -13.93 -9.15
CA ILE A 58 4.12 -14.31 -9.32
C ILE A 58 4.88 -13.20 -10.08
N SER A 59 4.30 -12.71 -11.18
CA SER A 59 4.90 -11.62 -11.97
C SER A 59 5.02 -10.34 -11.15
N ARG A 60 3.99 -10.03 -10.36
CA ARG A 60 3.95 -8.87 -9.46
C ARG A 60 5.08 -8.93 -8.43
N LEU A 61 5.22 -10.07 -7.75
CA LEU A 61 6.26 -10.27 -6.74
C LEU A 61 7.66 -10.30 -7.36
N SER A 62 7.80 -10.79 -8.59
CA SER A 62 9.05 -10.72 -9.34
C SER A 62 9.44 -9.28 -9.67
N ALA A 63 8.48 -8.46 -10.12
CA ALA A 63 8.69 -7.02 -10.35
C ALA A 63 9.08 -6.26 -9.06
N LEU A 64 8.56 -6.71 -7.93
CA LEU A 64 8.94 -6.24 -6.58
C LEU A 64 10.24 -6.86 -6.05
N GLU A 65 10.86 -7.77 -6.79
CA GLU A 65 12.05 -8.54 -6.41
C GLU A 65 11.89 -9.32 -5.08
N LEU A 66 10.66 -9.64 -4.71
CA LEU A 66 10.32 -10.42 -3.51
C LEU A 66 10.47 -11.92 -3.75
N VAL A 67 10.32 -12.36 -4.99
CA VAL A 67 10.54 -13.76 -5.40
C VAL A 67 11.50 -13.84 -6.59
N LYS A 68 12.20 -14.96 -6.68
CA LYS A 68 13.10 -15.30 -7.78
C LYS A 68 12.77 -16.70 -8.30
N GLY A 69 12.94 -16.89 -9.60
CA GLY A 69 12.87 -18.21 -10.22
C GLY A 69 14.23 -18.91 -10.24
N TYR A 70 14.29 -19.99 -11.00
CA TYR A 70 15.48 -20.80 -11.19
C TYR A 70 16.34 -20.24 -12.35
N PRO A 71 17.63 -20.65 -12.44
CA PRO A 71 18.53 -20.22 -13.51
C PRO A 71 18.05 -20.57 -14.93
N ASP A 72 17.13 -21.52 -15.06
CA ASP A 72 16.49 -21.94 -16.31
C ASP A 72 15.28 -21.08 -16.72
N HIS A 73 15.06 -19.94 -16.04
CA HIS A 73 13.93 -19.03 -16.25
C HIS A 73 12.55 -19.65 -15.92
N THR A 74 12.50 -20.65 -15.04
CA THR A 74 11.25 -21.20 -14.50
C THR A 74 10.96 -20.69 -13.09
N PHE A 75 9.69 -20.69 -12.68
CA PHE A 75 9.28 -20.41 -11.30
C PHE A 75 8.94 -21.69 -10.51
N LYS A 76 8.52 -22.74 -11.20
CA LYS A 76 7.98 -24.02 -10.71
C LYS A 76 6.75 -23.81 -9.81
N PRO A 77 5.64 -23.26 -10.34
CA PRO A 77 4.50 -22.84 -9.54
C PRO A 77 3.86 -23.98 -8.74
N ASP A 78 3.78 -25.18 -9.31
CA ASP A 78 3.13 -26.34 -8.68
C ASP A 78 4.07 -27.15 -7.76
N GLN A 79 5.36 -26.81 -7.71
CA GLN A 79 6.28 -27.46 -6.79
C GLN A 79 5.95 -27.03 -5.35
N LEU A 80 5.95 -28.00 -4.43
CA LEU A 80 5.75 -27.72 -3.00
C LEU A 80 6.90 -26.87 -2.46
N VAL A 81 6.56 -25.89 -1.61
CA VAL A 81 7.54 -25.10 -0.87
C VAL A 81 7.96 -25.85 0.39
N ASN A 82 9.25 -25.87 0.70
CA ASN A 82 9.71 -26.50 1.93
C ASN A 82 9.67 -25.54 3.14
N ARG A 83 9.82 -26.10 4.34
CA ARG A 83 9.73 -25.32 5.59
C ARG A 83 10.83 -24.26 5.69
N LEU A 84 12.06 -24.60 5.31
CA LEU A 84 13.17 -23.65 5.30
C LEU A 84 12.92 -22.45 4.36
N GLU A 85 12.48 -22.73 3.13
CA GLU A 85 12.13 -21.72 2.14
C GLU A 85 11.02 -20.79 2.65
N THR A 86 10.01 -21.36 3.34
CA THR A 86 8.92 -20.60 3.93
C THR A 86 9.42 -19.62 5.00
N VAL A 87 10.26 -20.08 5.93
CA VAL A 87 10.86 -19.22 6.96
C VAL A 87 11.65 -18.10 6.32
N VAL A 88 12.51 -18.42 5.36
CA VAL A 88 13.34 -17.43 4.66
C VAL A 88 12.46 -16.40 3.93
N LEU A 89 11.42 -16.84 3.21
CA LEU A 89 10.51 -15.94 2.48
C LEU A 89 9.77 -14.98 3.42
N ILE A 90 9.25 -15.48 4.55
CA ILE A 90 8.51 -14.65 5.51
C ILE A 90 9.43 -13.65 6.22
N VAL A 91 10.60 -14.09 6.68
CA VAL A 91 11.58 -13.20 7.34
C VAL A 91 12.07 -12.11 6.37
N ARG A 92 12.36 -12.46 5.11
CA ARG A 92 12.75 -11.48 4.08
C ARG A 92 11.62 -10.50 3.79
N SER A 93 10.41 -11.01 3.59
CA SER A 93 9.23 -10.19 3.29
C SER A 93 8.87 -9.24 4.45
N GLY A 94 9.14 -9.63 5.68
CA GLY A 94 9.04 -8.77 6.88
C GLY A 94 10.11 -7.67 6.96
N GLY A 95 11.04 -7.58 5.99
CA GLY A 95 12.11 -6.59 5.97
C GLY A 95 13.23 -6.88 6.96
N LEU A 96 13.35 -8.13 7.42
CA LEU A 96 14.32 -8.54 8.45
C LEU A 96 15.61 -9.15 7.89
N THR A 97 15.79 -9.13 6.56
CA THR A 97 16.99 -9.62 5.88
C THR A 97 18.28 -9.08 6.49
N SER A 98 18.37 -7.77 6.69
CA SER A 98 19.56 -7.13 7.25
C SER A 98 19.79 -7.46 8.72
N GLU A 99 18.77 -7.91 9.46
CA GLU A 99 18.92 -8.43 10.83
C GLU A 99 19.38 -9.90 10.80
N ALA A 100 18.81 -10.70 9.89
CA ALA A 100 19.15 -12.10 9.72
C ALA A 100 20.59 -12.30 9.20
N GLU A 101 21.07 -11.41 8.33
CA GLU A 101 22.39 -11.55 7.69
C GLU A 101 23.51 -10.83 8.44
N GLN A 102 23.27 -10.30 9.65
CA GLN A 102 24.32 -9.63 10.40
C GLN A 102 25.46 -10.59 10.74
N PRO A 103 26.72 -10.24 10.43
CA PRO A 103 27.85 -11.05 10.81
C PRO A 103 27.95 -11.13 12.33
N ALA A 104 28.20 -12.35 12.85
CA ALA A 104 28.31 -12.66 14.28
C ALA A 104 29.35 -11.80 15.05
N THR A 105 30.18 -11.02 14.36
CA THR A 105 31.21 -10.14 14.92
C THR A 105 30.68 -8.88 15.63
N LYS A 106 29.40 -8.52 15.47
CA LYS A 106 28.75 -7.47 16.28
C LYS A 106 28.00 -7.99 17.51
N TYR A 107 27.92 -9.31 17.70
CA TYR A 107 27.41 -9.89 18.94
C TYR A 107 28.51 -9.80 20.01
N ASN A 108 28.58 -8.62 20.63
CA ASN A 108 29.53 -8.33 21.70
C ASN A 108 29.11 -9.11 22.95
N LYS A 109 29.63 -10.34 23.10
CA LYS A 109 29.35 -11.30 24.18
C LYS A 109 29.69 -10.79 25.60
N LYS A 110 30.03 -9.50 25.76
CA LYS A 110 30.53 -8.91 27.01
C LYS A 110 29.70 -7.75 27.58
N ASN A 111 28.72 -7.18 26.86
CA ASN A 111 27.98 -6.00 27.35
C ASN A 111 26.46 -6.16 27.48
N ASP A 112 25.91 -7.38 27.43
CA ASP A 112 24.51 -7.59 27.83
C ASP A 112 24.42 -7.80 29.35
N GLN A 113 24.63 -6.71 30.08
CA GLN A 113 24.13 -6.49 31.43
C GLN A 113 22.85 -5.64 31.37
N SER A 114 22.07 -5.75 30.29
CA SER A 114 20.69 -5.31 30.34
C SER A 114 19.90 -6.38 31.09
N SER A 115 19.10 -5.92 32.05
CA SER A 115 18.33 -6.69 33.02
C SER A 115 17.17 -7.45 32.39
N ILE A 116 17.45 -8.34 31.44
CA ILE A 116 16.58 -9.43 30.99
C ILE A 116 17.43 -10.70 31.13
N GLY A 117 16.99 -11.58 32.04
CA GLY A 117 17.75 -12.75 32.46
C GLY A 117 18.28 -13.56 31.29
N ARG A 118 19.58 -13.87 31.34
CA ARG A 118 20.26 -15.04 30.77
C ARG A 118 19.39 -15.91 29.85
N VAL A 119 19.07 -15.43 28.65
CA VAL A 119 18.38 -16.23 27.64
C VAL A 119 19.31 -17.41 27.35
N LYS A 120 18.92 -18.63 27.75
CA LYS A 120 19.54 -19.85 27.19
C LYS A 120 19.39 -19.68 25.69
N ALA A 121 20.49 -19.64 24.94
CA ALA A 121 20.44 -19.62 23.49
C ALA A 121 19.54 -20.80 23.08
N GLN A 122 18.32 -20.49 22.62
CA GLN A 122 17.34 -21.50 22.27
C GLN A 122 17.99 -22.31 21.15
N GLN A 123 18.15 -23.62 21.38
CA GLN A 123 18.82 -24.50 20.43
C GLN A 123 18.06 -24.45 19.11
N THR A 124 18.77 -24.22 18.01
CA THR A 124 18.20 -24.20 16.67
C THR A 124 18.72 -25.40 15.86
N PRO A 125 17.91 -25.92 14.92
CA PRO A 125 18.32 -26.98 14.00
C PRO A 125 19.48 -26.49 13.15
N LYS A 126 20.35 -27.43 12.78
CA LYS A 126 21.37 -27.18 11.76
C LYS A 126 20.74 -27.37 10.39
N VAL A 127 20.73 -26.32 9.59
CA VAL A 127 20.18 -26.34 8.24
C VAL A 127 21.28 -26.08 7.20
N PRO A 128 21.19 -26.66 5.99
CA PRO A 128 22.23 -26.57 4.96
C PRO A 128 22.48 -25.16 4.46
N TRP A 129 21.44 -24.31 4.47
CA TRP A 129 21.51 -22.89 4.13
C TRP A 129 20.45 -22.12 4.91
N GLY A 130 20.54 -20.79 4.97
CA GLY A 130 19.54 -19.99 5.67
C GLY A 130 19.56 -20.11 7.20
N GLN A 131 20.62 -20.69 7.80
CA GLN A 131 20.76 -20.85 9.25
C GLN A 131 20.43 -19.58 10.04
N SER A 132 20.96 -18.44 9.60
CA SER A 132 20.75 -17.18 10.30
C SER A 132 19.31 -16.66 10.25
N TYR A 133 18.51 -17.12 9.28
CA TYR A 133 17.08 -16.83 9.20
C TYR A 133 16.29 -17.70 10.18
N ILE A 134 16.64 -18.98 10.32
CA ILE A 134 16.09 -19.87 11.37
C ILE A 134 16.41 -19.30 12.75
N ASP A 135 17.67 -18.95 12.99
CA ASP A 135 18.11 -18.38 14.26
C ASP A 135 17.32 -17.12 14.61
N LEU A 136 17.11 -16.23 13.63
CA LEU A 136 16.32 -15.02 13.84
C LEU A 136 14.84 -15.34 14.09
N ALA A 137 14.24 -16.25 13.31
CA ALA A 137 12.83 -16.60 13.44
C ALA A 137 12.53 -17.21 14.82
N VAL A 138 13.41 -18.07 15.33
CA VAL A 138 13.30 -18.63 16.68
C VAL A 138 13.50 -17.54 17.73
N LYS A 139 14.55 -16.72 17.60
CA LYS A 139 14.84 -15.60 18.52
C LYS A 139 13.68 -14.61 18.63
N LYS A 140 12.98 -14.34 17.53
CA LYS A 140 11.82 -13.43 17.48
C LYS A 140 10.51 -14.12 17.91
N GLY A 141 10.52 -15.42 18.16
CA GLY A 141 9.35 -16.22 18.51
C GLY A 141 8.41 -16.50 17.34
N PHE A 142 8.86 -16.28 16.10
CA PHE A 142 8.08 -16.56 14.89
C PHE A 142 7.98 -18.05 14.61
N LEU A 143 9.09 -18.77 14.83
CA LEU A 143 9.17 -20.22 14.68
C LEU A 143 9.31 -20.86 16.06
N ALA A 144 8.33 -21.65 16.46
CA ALA A 144 8.42 -22.49 17.66
C ALA A 144 9.03 -23.85 17.28
N LEU A 145 10.03 -24.29 18.04
CA LEU A 145 10.70 -25.57 17.85
C LEU A 145 10.71 -26.32 19.18
N ASP A 146 9.77 -27.25 19.33
CA ASP A 146 9.67 -28.11 20.51
C ASP A 146 10.76 -29.19 20.51
N ASP A 147 11.14 -29.68 19.32
CA ASP A 147 12.26 -30.58 19.09
C ASP A 147 13.16 -30.02 17.95
N PRO A 148 14.19 -29.24 18.30
CA PRO A 148 15.12 -28.68 17.31
C PRO A 148 15.89 -29.73 16.52
N ASP A 149 16.17 -30.91 17.09
CA ASP A 149 16.95 -31.95 16.41
C ASP A 149 16.08 -32.77 15.44
N GLY A 150 14.76 -32.76 15.64
CA GLY A 150 13.75 -33.38 14.76
C GLY A 150 13.14 -32.45 13.70
N TYR A 151 13.63 -31.22 13.56
CA TYR A 151 13.08 -30.27 12.59
C TYR A 151 13.40 -30.67 11.14
N ASP A 152 12.37 -31.01 10.39
CA ASP A 152 12.43 -31.37 8.96
C ASP A 152 12.41 -30.13 8.06
N ASP A 153 13.59 -29.58 7.78
CA ASP A 153 13.74 -28.33 7.02
C ASP A 153 13.50 -28.49 5.50
N GLU A 154 13.72 -29.69 4.96
CA GLU A 154 13.54 -30.02 3.54
C GLU A 154 12.11 -30.48 3.20
N GLY A 155 11.34 -30.95 4.18
CA GLY A 155 9.96 -31.36 3.98
C GLY A 155 9.02 -30.22 3.60
N ALA A 156 7.93 -30.59 2.92
CA ALA A 156 6.94 -29.65 2.43
C ALA A 156 6.19 -28.96 3.59
N ALA A 157 6.06 -27.64 3.51
CA ALA A 157 5.36 -26.85 4.51
C ALA A 157 3.84 -26.97 4.35
N THR A 158 3.15 -27.31 5.43
CA THR A 158 1.69 -27.38 5.50
C THR A 158 1.07 -25.99 5.65
N ARG A 159 -0.20 -25.87 5.27
CA ARG A 159 -0.99 -24.64 5.43
C ARG A 159 -1.07 -24.19 6.89
N LEU A 160 -1.13 -25.11 7.85
CA LEU A 160 -1.12 -24.80 9.28
C LEU A 160 0.23 -24.22 9.72
N GLU A 161 1.35 -24.83 9.33
CA GLU A 161 2.69 -24.33 9.69
C GLU A 161 2.93 -22.91 9.15
N VAL A 162 2.51 -22.65 7.91
CA VAL A 162 2.60 -21.30 7.34
C VAL A 162 1.67 -20.32 8.04
N ALA A 163 0.45 -20.73 8.40
CA ALA A 163 -0.49 -19.90 9.15
C ALA A 163 0.05 -19.50 10.53
N GLU A 164 0.62 -20.45 11.27
CA GLU A 164 1.24 -20.20 12.57
C GLU A 164 2.41 -19.22 12.45
N LEU A 165 3.32 -19.48 11.51
CA LEU A 165 4.49 -18.64 11.29
C LEU A 165 4.10 -17.21 10.92
N LEU A 166 3.10 -17.03 10.04
CA LEU A 166 2.56 -15.71 9.69
C LEU A 166 1.87 -15.03 10.87
N ALA A 167 1.00 -15.74 11.60
CA ALA A 167 0.28 -15.19 12.74
C ALA A 167 1.23 -14.62 13.80
N ARG A 168 2.32 -15.33 14.08
CA ARG A 168 3.38 -14.88 15.00
C ARG A 168 4.22 -13.75 14.41
N ALA A 169 4.67 -13.88 13.16
CA ALA A 169 5.49 -12.86 12.50
C ALA A 169 4.79 -11.51 12.35
N MET A 170 3.48 -11.55 12.10
CA MET A 170 2.62 -10.37 11.99
C MET A 170 2.09 -9.89 13.36
N TYR A 171 2.45 -10.57 14.44
CA TYR A 171 2.00 -10.27 15.81
C TYR A 171 0.46 -10.29 15.97
N LEU A 172 -0.24 -11.05 15.11
CA LEU A 172 -1.68 -11.30 15.23
C LEU A 172 -1.97 -12.20 16.43
N VAL A 173 -1.05 -13.14 16.68
CA VAL A 173 -0.97 -13.93 17.90
C VAL A 173 0.42 -13.69 18.48
N PRO A 174 0.56 -12.97 19.61
CA PRO A 174 1.87 -12.69 20.17
C PRO A 174 2.56 -14.01 20.59
N PRO A 175 3.89 -14.09 20.52
CA PRO A 175 4.62 -15.24 21.04
C PRO A 175 4.50 -15.31 22.57
N ALA A 176 4.50 -16.52 23.13
CA ALA A 176 4.46 -16.71 24.58
C ALA A 176 5.69 -16.07 25.25
N THR A 177 5.46 -15.14 26.18
CA THR A 177 6.51 -14.58 27.03
C THR A 177 6.58 -15.39 28.32
N GLU A 178 7.79 -15.65 28.82
CA GLU A 178 8.05 -16.51 30.00
C GLU A 178 7.38 -16.03 31.31
N ASN A 179 6.82 -14.81 31.34
CA ASN A 179 6.27 -14.17 32.54
C ASN A 179 4.74 -14.02 32.57
N GLU A 180 3.99 -14.60 31.63
CA GLU A 180 2.53 -14.52 31.64
C GLU A 180 1.87 -15.83 32.06
N SER A 181 1.16 -15.77 33.20
CA SER A 181 0.51 -16.90 33.87
C SER A 181 -0.78 -17.40 33.19
N ALA A 182 -1.20 -16.77 32.10
CA ALA A 182 -2.36 -17.20 31.30
C ALA A 182 -1.86 -17.70 29.93
N PRO A 183 -2.39 -18.80 29.39
CA PRO A 183 -2.04 -19.26 28.05
C PRO A 183 -2.26 -18.11 27.06
N VAL A 184 -1.24 -17.77 26.28
CA VAL A 184 -1.27 -16.67 25.30
C VAL A 184 -2.43 -16.82 24.30
N GLU A 185 -2.84 -18.06 24.09
CA GLU A 185 -4.00 -18.51 23.31
C GLU A 185 -5.34 -17.99 23.86
N GLU A 186 -5.51 -17.84 25.18
CA GLU A 186 -6.75 -17.38 25.82
C GLU A 186 -6.95 -15.86 25.69
N LYS A 187 -5.85 -15.08 25.62
CA LYS A 187 -5.92 -13.64 25.33
C LYS A 187 -6.07 -13.35 23.84
N ALA A 188 -5.48 -14.18 22.99
CA ALA A 188 -5.62 -14.07 21.54
C ALA A 188 -7.06 -14.39 21.09
N SER A 189 -7.69 -15.42 21.66
CA SER A 189 -9.09 -15.78 21.37
C SER A 189 -10.08 -14.67 21.73
N ALA A 190 -9.83 -13.90 22.79
CA ALA A 190 -10.66 -12.75 23.18
C ALA A 190 -10.58 -11.55 22.21
N ARG A 191 -9.51 -11.44 21.40
CA ARG A 191 -9.32 -10.36 20.41
C ARG A 191 -9.84 -10.73 19.02
N ILE A 192 -10.00 -12.02 18.74
CA ILE A 192 -10.48 -12.51 17.46
C ILE A 192 -12.02 -12.47 17.49
N THR A 193 -12.57 -11.33 17.09
CA THR A 193 -14.02 -11.21 16.86
C THR A 193 -14.39 -12.07 15.63
N SER A 194 -15.39 -12.95 15.81
CA SER A 194 -15.82 -13.95 14.82
C SER A 194 -16.09 -13.35 13.44
N ALA A 195 -15.43 -13.88 12.39
CA ALA A 195 -15.83 -13.57 11.00
C ALA A 195 -15.46 -14.62 9.92
N LYS A 196 -14.72 -15.70 10.22
CA LYS A 196 -14.53 -16.81 9.27
C LYS A 196 -14.30 -18.13 10.00
N THR A 197 -15.32 -18.99 10.05
CA THR A 197 -15.21 -20.34 10.58
C THR A 197 -15.02 -21.34 9.43
N PHE A 198 -14.08 -22.27 9.58
CA PHE A 198 -13.88 -23.36 8.61
C PHE A 198 -14.39 -24.67 9.21
N SER A 199 -14.99 -25.51 8.36
CA SER A 199 -15.68 -26.73 8.78
C SER A 199 -14.75 -27.84 9.28
N ASP A 200 -13.47 -27.78 8.95
CA ASP A 200 -12.46 -28.80 9.20
C ASP A 200 -11.52 -28.49 10.38
N LEU A 201 -11.73 -27.39 11.09
CA LEU A 201 -10.86 -27.00 12.23
C LEU A 201 -11.11 -27.80 13.51
N GLY A 202 -12.28 -28.43 13.65
CA GLY A 202 -12.67 -29.10 14.90
C GLY A 202 -11.78 -30.27 15.34
N LYS A 203 -10.90 -30.75 14.44
CA LYS A 203 -9.91 -31.81 14.72
C LYS A 203 -8.57 -31.26 15.25
N LEU A 204 -8.35 -29.94 15.18
CA LEU A 204 -7.12 -29.29 15.59
C LEU A 204 -7.16 -28.88 17.07
N LYS A 205 -6.00 -28.66 17.67
CA LYS A 205 -5.88 -28.09 19.01
C LYS A 205 -6.42 -26.64 19.00
N PRO A 206 -6.98 -26.13 20.12
CA PRO A 206 -7.46 -24.74 20.19
C PRO A 206 -6.43 -23.70 19.74
N ALA A 207 -5.15 -23.87 20.12
CA ALA A 207 -4.02 -23.04 19.68
C ALA A 207 -3.90 -22.92 18.15
N GLU A 208 -3.98 -24.07 17.46
CA GLU A 208 -3.82 -24.18 16.01
C GLU A 208 -5.00 -23.50 15.28
N GLN A 209 -6.21 -23.62 15.83
CA GLN A 209 -7.40 -22.96 15.31
C GLN A 209 -7.29 -21.42 15.38
N ILE A 210 -6.67 -20.89 16.45
CA ILE A 210 -6.46 -19.45 16.65
C ILE A 210 -5.54 -18.90 15.55
N PHE A 211 -4.44 -19.56 15.23
CA PHE A 211 -3.52 -19.09 14.18
C PHE A 211 -4.21 -19.01 12.83
N ILE A 212 -4.96 -20.04 12.45
CA ILE A 212 -5.72 -20.09 11.20
C ILE A 212 -6.74 -18.96 11.15
N THR A 213 -7.51 -18.77 12.23
CA THR A 213 -8.54 -17.72 12.30
C THR A 213 -7.91 -16.33 12.21
N ALA A 214 -6.76 -16.12 12.86
CA ALA A 214 -6.04 -14.86 12.84
C ALA A 214 -5.58 -14.46 11.42
N VAL A 215 -4.91 -15.36 10.68
CA VAL A 215 -4.46 -15.08 9.31
C VAL A 215 -5.61 -14.97 8.30
N ALA A 216 -6.74 -15.63 8.58
CA ALA A 216 -7.96 -15.52 7.78
C ALA A 216 -8.66 -14.17 7.99
N ASN A 217 -8.78 -13.70 9.25
CA ASN A 217 -9.32 -12.39 9.58
C ASN A 217 -8.44 -11.24 9.11
N ALA A 218 -7.11 -11.45 9.07
CA ALA A 218 -6.18 -10.52 8.45
C ALA A 218 -6.22 -10.56 6.90
N GLU A 219 -7.04 -11.45 6.32
CA GLU A 219 -7.27 -11.64 4.88
C GLU A 219 -5.96 -11.90 4.11
N VAL A 220 -5.04 -12.63 4.74
CA VAL A 220 -3.75 -13.04 4.15
C VAL A 220 -3.79 -14.47 3.65
N MET A 221 -4.41 -15.36 4.43
CA MET A 221 -4.76 -16.71 3.98
C MET A 221 -6.27 -16.84 3.88
N SER A 222 -6.74 -17.75 3.04
CA SER A 222 -8.17 -18.01 2.83
C SER A 222 -8.40 -19.51 2.73
N GLY A 223 -9.58 -19.95 3.15
CA GLY A 223 -10.06 -21.29 2.88
C GLY A 223 -10.62 -21.44 1.47
N TYR A 224 -11.10 -22.63 1.18
CA TYR A 224 -11.62 -23.03 -0.12
C TYR A 224 -13.13 -22.74 -0.21
N PRO A 225 -13.70 -22.72 -1.43
CA PRO A 225 -15.14 -22.49 -1.64
C PRO A 225 -16.06 -23.50 -0.93
N ASP A 226 -15.53 -24.67 -0.59
CA ASP A 226 -16.24 -25.72 0.18
C ASP A 226 -16.32 -25.43 1.69
N GLY A 227 -15.77 -24.30 2.14
CA GLY A 227 -15.76 -23.89 3.55
C GLY A 227 -14.66 -24.52 4.39
N THR A 228 -13.71 -25.25 3.79
CA THR A 228 -12.56 -25.84 4.49
C THR A 228 -11.33 -24.95 4.48
N PHE A 229 -10.42 -25.10 5.44
CA PHE A 229 -9.10 -24.48 5.43
C PHE A 229 -8.00 -25.41 4.91
N ARG A 230 -8.16 -26.72 5.12
CA ARG A 230 -7.23 -27.82 4.80
C ARG A 230 -5.85 -27.66 5.46
N PRO A 231 -5.79 -27.64 6.80
CA PRO A 231 -4.58 -27.30 7.56
C PRO A 231 -3.38 -28.21 7.28
N GLN A 232 -3.62 -29.48 6.93
CA GLN A 232 -2.57 -30.49 6.72
C GLN A 232 -2.12 -30.60 5.26
N GLU A 233 -2.75 -29.88 4.31
CA GLU A 233 -2.28 -29.85 2.93
C GLU A 233 -0.98 -29.03 2.84
N SER A 234 -0.02 -29.51 2.07
CA SER A 234 1.21 -28.78 1.77
C SER A 234 0.97 -27.68 0.73
N LEU A 235 1.67 -26.56 0.88
CA LEU A 235 1.56 -25.42 -0.02
C LEU A 235 2.47 -25.57 -1.24
N SER A 236 1.93 -25.22 -2.40
CA SER A 236 2.70 -24.96 -3.61
C SER A 236 3.40 -23.59 -3.56
N ARG A 237 4.43 -23.41 -4.38
CA ARG A 237 5.11 -22.11 -4.57
C ARG A 237 4.16 -21.04 -5.11
N ALA A 238 3.19 -21.42 -5.94
CA ALA A 238 2.14 -20.52 -6.42
C ALA A 238 1.24 -20.01 -5.30
N GLU A 239 0.78 -20.89 -4.40
CA GLU A 239 -0.02 -20.47 -3.25
C GLU A 239 0.78 -19.58 -2.29
N MET A 240 2.05 -19.89 -2.07
CA MET A 240 2.94 -19.03 -1.30
C MET A 240 3.08 -17.64 -1.95
N ALA A 241 3.20 -17.57 -3.28
CA ALA A 241 3.21 -16.30 -4.01
C ALA A 241 1.91 -15.50 -3.82
N VAL A 242 0.75 -16.16 -3.82
CA VAL A 242 -0.52 -15.46 -3.57
C VAL A 242 -0.61 -14.95 -2.13
N ILE A 243 -0.13 -15.70 -1.15
CA ILE A 243 -0.04 -15.27 0.25
C ILE A 243 0.86 -14.03 0.37
N LEU A 244 2.05 -14.04 -0.25
CA LEU A 244 2.96 -12.89 -0.25
C LEU A 244 2.36 -11.68 -0.98
N SER A 245 1.67 -11.88 -2.10
CA SER A 245 0.98 -10.80 -2.82
C SER A 245 -0.09 -10.13 -1.95
N ARG A 246 -0.88 -10.93 -1.20
CA ARG A 246 -1.84 -10.40 -0.22
C ARG A 246 -1.17 -9.62 0.91
N LEU A 247 0.00 -10.06 1.40
CA LEU A 247 0.76 -9.29 2.39
C LEU A 247 1.18 -7.91 1.85
N VAL A 248 1.49 -7.79 0.55
CA VAL A 248 1.73 -6.48 -0.10
C VAL A 248 0.46 -5.62 -0.11
N ASP A 249 -0.69 -6.20 -0.42
CA ASP A 249 -1.96 -5.45 -0.47
C ASP A 249 -2.45 -4.97 0.88
N ARG A 250 -2.22 -5.78 1.92
CA ARG A 250 -2.53 -5.43 3.31
C ARG A 250 -1.51 -4.49 3.95
N GLY A 251 -0.41 -4.17 3.25
CA GLY A 251 0.62 -3.25 3.73
C GLY A 251 1.56 -3.84 4.79
N TRP A 252 1.59 -5.16 4.94
CA TRP A 252 2.53 -5.86 5.82
C TRP A 252 3.95 -5.86 5.23
N ILE A 253 4.06 -5.98 3.91
CA ILE A 253 5.33 -5.86 3.19
C ILE A 253 5.52 -4.40 2.79
N LYS A 254 6.57 -3.76 3.32
CA LYS A 254 6.90 -2.37 3.00
C LYS A 254 7.51 -2.28 1.61
N ILE A 255 6.78 -1.66 0.68
CA ILE A 255 7.30 -1.35 -0.65
C ILE A 255 7.95 0.05 -0.63
N PRO A 256 9.18 0.21 -1.16
CA PRO A 256 9.82 1.53 -1.26
C PRO A 256 8.93 2.56 -1.96
N SER A 257 8.90 3.78 -1.42
CA SER A 257 8.12 4.88 -2.00
C SER A 257 8.47 5.11 -3.46
N GLY A 258 7.46 5.29 -4.29
CA GLY A 258 7.62 5.50 -5.73
C GLY A 258 7.79 4.21 -6.56
N ARG A 259 7.90 3.03 -5.95
CA ARG A 259 7.92 1.76 -6.70
C ARG A 259 6.53 1.26 -7.06
N ARG A 260 5.55 1.45 -6.18
CA ARG A 260 4.13 1.15 -6.40
C ARG A 260 3.38 2.45 -6.65
N LEU A 261 2.78 2.59 -7.83
CA LEU A 261 2.04 3.79 -8.23
C LEU A 261 0.59 3.43 -8.58
N ALA A 262 -0.31 4.40 -8.51
CA ALA A 262 -1.68 4.25 -8.96
C ALA A 262 -2.15 5.50 -9.71
N GLY A 263 -2.92 5.31 -10.78
CA GLY A 263 -3.46 6.41 -11.57
C GLY A 263 -4.05 5.93 -12.90
N TRP A 264 -4.62 6.85 -13.65
CA TRP A 264 -5.19 6.61 -14.97
C TRP A 264 -4.10 6.60 -16.02
N ILE A 265 -4.02 5.54 -16.83
CA ILE A 265 -3.19 5.57 -18.03
C ILE A 265 -3.97 6.32 -19.11
N SER A 266 -3.57 7.56 -19.38
CA SER A 266 -4.25 8.46 -20.32
C SER A 266 -3.78 8.29 -21.77
N GLY A 267 -2.59 7.73 -21.96
CA GLY A 267 -2.02 7.47 -23.28
C GLY A 267 -0.69 6.75 -23.19
N ILE A 268 -0.26 6.22 -24.33
CA ILE A 268 1.01 5.53 -24.53
C ILE A 268 1.71 6.20 -25.70
N GLU A 269 2.94 6.67 -25.49
CA GLU A 269 3.79 7.26 -26.53
C GLU A 269 4.88 6.26 -26.92
N ASN A 270 4.97 5.96 -28.21
CA ASN A 270 6.02 5.10 -28.77
C ASN A 270 7.02 5.97 -29.55
N ASN A 271 8.15 6.28 -28.93
CA ASN A 271 9.29 6.89 -29.60
C ASN A 271 10.27 5.80 -30.06
N LYS A 272 11.09 6.08 -31.08
CA LYS A 272 11.90 5.09 -31.83
C LYS A 272 12.60 4.02 -30.96
N ASN A 273 13.03 4.35 -29.73
CA ASN A 273 13.63 3.40 -28.77
C ASN A 273 13.05 3.45 -27.35
N ARG A 274 11.94 4.14 -27.12
CA ARG A 274 11.35 4.29 -25.77
C ARG A 274 9.84 4.31 -25.84
N ARG A 275 9.24 3.41 -25.05
CA ARG A 275 7.82 3.39 -24.78
C ARG A 275 7.56 4.10 -23.46
N GLU A 276 6.62 5.03 -23.43
CA GLU A 276 6.25 5.79 -22.24
C GLU A 276 4.73 5.75 -22.04
N ILE A 277 4.28 5.75 -20.78
CA ILE A 277 2.88 5.97 -20.42
C ILE A 277 2.71 7.31 -19.73
N ALA A 278 1.58 7.96 -19.97
CA ALA A 278 1.14 9.14 -19.21
C ALA A 278 0.18 8.70 -18.10
N LEU A 279 0.67 8.69 -16.86
CA LEU A 279 -0.08 8.35 -15.66
C LEU A 279 -0.67 9.62 -15.02
N THR A 280 -1.99 9.75 -15.01
CA THR A 280 -2.70 10.86 -14.38
C THR A 280 -3.20 10.43 -13.00
N SER A 281 -2.85 11.20 -11.97
CA SER A 281 -3.29 11.00 -10.59
C SER A 281 -3.78 12.32 -10.00
N LEU A 282 -4.25 12.32 -8.75
CA LEU A 282 -4.60 13.54 -8.01
C LEU A 282 -3.40 14.47 -7.78
N PHE A 283 -2.17 13.97 -7.95
CA PHE A 283 -0.92 14.75 -7.88
C PHE A 283 -0.46 15.29 -9.25
N GLY A 284 -1.28 15.13 -10.29
CA GLY A 284 -0.98 15.54 -11.66
C GLY A 284 -0.54 14.39 -12.56
N VAL A 285 0.04 14.75 -13.71
CA VAL A 285 0.43 13.84 -14.79
C VAL A 285 1.92 13.50 -14.70
N GLN A 286 2.26 12.22 -14.73
CA GLN A 286 3.63 11.70 -14.75
C GLN A 286 3.88 10.91 -16.05
N LYS A 287 4.98 11.19 -16.75
CA LYS A 287 5.46 10.35 -17.87
C LYS A 287 6.41 9.29 -17.33
N LEU A 288 6.09 8.02 -17.58
CA LEU A 288 6.85 6.89 -17.06
C LEU A 288 7.33 6.00 -18.21
N GLN A 289 8.64 5.72 -18.25
CA GLN A 289 9.20 4.78 -19.21
C GLN A 289 8.71 3.36 -18.91
N VAL A 290 8.41 2.59 -19.95
CA VAL A 290 7.95 1.22 -19.88
C VAL A 290 9.11 0.26 -20.14
N ALA A 291 9.22 -0.79 -19.33
CA ALA A 291 10.18 -1.86 -19.56
C ALA A 291 9.78 -2.72 -20.77
N GLU A 292 10.75 -3.28 -21.48
CA GLU A 292 10.49 -4.09 -22.69
C GLU A 292 9.53 -5.27 -22.42
N ASN A 293 9.68 -5.93 -21.27
CA ASN A 293 8.90 -7.09 -20.87
C ASN A 293 7.77 -6.76 -19.89
N VAL A 294 7.16 -5.57 -20.02
CA VAL A 294 6.03 -5.17 -19.15
C VAL A 294 4.93 -6.23 -19.15
N GLN A 295 4.52 -6.66 -17.96
CA GLN A 295 3.40 -7.59 -17.79
C GLN A 295 2.15 -6.80 -17.39
N CYS A 296 1.08 -6.94 -18.17
CA CYS A 296 -0.18 -6.23 -17.92
C CYS A 296 -1.29 -7.23 -17.63
N TYR A 297 -2.11 -6.92 -16.65
CA TYR A 297 -3.19 -7.76 -16.17
C TYR A 297 -4.50 -6.98 -16.02
N ARG A 298 -5.62 -7.69 -16.15
CA ARG A 298 -6.97 -7.20 -15.80
C ARG A 298 -7.77 -8.39 -15.26
N ALA A 299 -8.27 -8.27 -14.03
CA ALA A 299 -8.98 -9.36 -13.35
C ALA A 299 -8.18 -10.69 -13.32
N GLY A 300 -6.86 -10.60 -13.11
CA GLY A 300 -5.96 -11.77 -13.04
C GLY A 300 -5.45 -12.28 -14.40
N GLU A 301 -6.11 -11.92 -15.50
CA GLU A 301 -5.72 -12.39 -16.83
C GLU A 301 -4.74 -11.44 -17.52
N LYS A 302 -3.83 -11.99 -18.31
CA LYS A 302 -2.84 -11.21 -19.08
C LYS A 302 -3.53 -10.39 -20.18
N ARG A 303 -3.06 -9.16 -20.41
CA ARG A 303 -3.56 -8.21 -21.42
C ARG A 303 -2.42 -7.49 -22.12
N ALA A 304 -2.72 -6.85 -23.24
CA ALA A 304 -1.80 -5.89 -23.86
C ALA A 304 -1.77 -4.58 -23.06
N LEU A 305 -0.64 -3.87 -23.05
CA LEU A 305 -0.54 -2.59 -22.35
C LEU A 305 -1.48 -1.54 -22.96
N GLU A 306 -1.73 -1.62 -24.26
CA GLU A 306 -2.66 -0.79 -25.02
C GLU A 306 -4.08 -0.83 -24.43
N GLU A 307 -4.52 -1.98 -23.92
CA GLU A 307 -5.84 -2.13 -23.30
C GLU A 307 -5.96 -1.45 -21.94
N ALA A 308 -4.84 -1.03 -21.34
CA ALA A 308 -4.83 -0.32 -20.07
C ALA A 308 -5.10 1.19 -20.25
N VAL A 309 -5.12 1.71 -21.48
CA VAL A 309 -5.49 3.10 -21.74
C VAL A 309 -6.96 3.33 -21.34
N ASN A 310 -7.23 4.44 -20.66
CA ASN A 310 -8.52 4.76 -20.04
C ASN A 310 -8.93 3.83 -18.89
N PHE A 311 -7.99 3.09 -18.31
CA PHE A 311 -8.18 2.40 -17.04
C PHE A 311 -7.39 3.10 -15.92
N ARG A 312 -7.94 3.06 -14.70
CA ARG A 312 -7.13 3.29 -13.50
C ARG A 312 -6.35 2.01 -13.27
N CYS A 313 -5.05 2.16 -13.13
CA CYS A 313 -4.12 1.06 -13.00
C CYS A 313 -3.31 1.19 -11.72
N GLU A 314 -2.97 0.04 -11.14
CA GLU A 314 -1.83 -0.10 -10.25
C GLU A 314 -0.60 -0.44 -11.09
N LEU A 315 0.53 0.20 -10.80
CA LEU A 315 1.80 -0.02 -11.48
C LEU A 315 2.89 -0.41 -10.48
N ILE A 316 3.79 -1.28 -10.90
CA ILE A 316 5.07 -1.52 -10.23
C ILE A 316 6.21 -1.16 -11.16
N LEU A 317 7.13 -0.35 -10.63
CA LEU A 317 8.38 0.00 -11.28
C LEU A 317 9.48 -1.00 -10.92
N ASP A 318 10.34 -1.30 -11.90
CA ASP A 318 11.59 -2.04 -11.68
C ASP A 318 12.64 -1.18 -10.94
N GLY A 319 13.80 -1.77 -10.63
CA GLY A 319 14.92 -1.06 -10.01
C GLY A 319 15.47 0.12 -10.82
N HIS A 320 15.12 0.21 -12.11
CA HIS A 320 15.48 1.32 -13.01
C HIS A 320 14.36 2.37 -13.15
N LYS A 321 13.31 2.29 -12.32
CA LYS A 321 12.12 3.17 -12.35
C LYS A 321 11.30 3.07 -13.65
N ARG A 322 11.36 1.93 -14.35
CA ARG A 322 10.53 1.66 -15.53
C ARG A 322 9.32 0.83 -15.14
N VAL A 323 8.17 1.12 -15.74
CA VAL A 323 6.93 0.37 -15.54
C VAL A 323 7.13 -1.06 -16.02
N ASN A 324 7.05 -2.01 -15.10
CA ASN A 324 7.31 -3.42 -15.37
C ASN A 324 6.07 -4.31 -15.14
N TRP A 325 5.18 -3.91 -14.25
CA TRP A 325 3.92 -4.61 -14.04
C TRP A 325 2.78 -3.60 -13.95
N VAL A 326 1.65 -3.94 -14.57
CA VAL A 326 0.44 -3.10 -14.64
C VAL A 326 -0.78 -3.97 -14.33
N ASN A 327 -1.66 -3.52 -13.46
CA ASN A 327 -2.96 -4.15 -13.24
C ASN A 327 -4.07 -3.12 -13.40
N SER A 328 -4.97 -3.38 -14.34
CA SER A 328 -6.13 -2.53 -14.63
C SER A 328 -7.23 -2.80 -13.63
N LEU A 329 -7.69 -1.76 -12.94
CA LEU A 329 -8.65 -1.86 -11.83
C LEU A 329 -10.06 -1.46 -12.28
N GLU A 330 -10.21 -0.25 -12.82
CA GLU A 330 -11.50 0.31 -13.21
C GLU A 330 -11.39 1.01 -14.55
N GLN A 331 -12.41 0.87 -15.39
CA GLN A 331 -12.51 1.57 -16.66
C GLN A 331 -13.13 2.96 -16.44
N LYS A 332 -12.67 3.95 -17.19
CA LYS A 332 -13.21 5.31 -17.11
C LYS A 332 -14.66 5.31 -17.60
N ASP A 333 -15.58 5.66 -16.72
CA ASP A 333 -17.02 5.79 -17.00
C ASP A 333 -17.39 7.28 -17.10
N ASN A 334 -17.59 7.77 -18.32
CA ASN A 334 -17.88 9.18 -18.60
C ASN A 334 -19.40 9.49 -18.62
N ALA A 335 -20.27 8.50 -18.45
CA ALA A 335 -21.73 8.66 -18.68
C ALA A 335 -22.55 8.69 -17.38
N LEU A 336 -21.93 9.06 -16.27
CA LEU A 336 -22.58 9.03 -14.97
C LEU A 336 -23.53 10.21 -14.76
N LYS A 337 -24.72 9.94 -14.24
CA LYS A 337 -25.59 10.98 -13.70
C LYS A 337 -24.90 11.61 -12.50
N THR A 338 -24.79 12.94 -12.52
CA THR A 338 -24.18 13.72 -11.45
C THR A 338 -25.24 14.44 -10.64
N GLU A 339 -24.96 14.61 -9.35
CA GLU A 339 -25.63 15.53 -8.46
C GLU A 339 -24.71 16.72 -8.22
N ASN A 340 -25.26 17.94 -8.20
CA ASN A 340 -24.48 19.15 -7.99
C ASN A 340 -24.69 19.68 -6.58
N ILE A 341 -23.60 19.92 -5.88
CA ILE A 341 -23.57 20.47 -4.52
C ILE A 341 -22.78 21.76 -4.57
N ARG A 342 -23.42 22.87 -4.20
CA ARG A 342 -22.74 24.14 -3.98
C ARG A 342 -22.40 24.29 -2.50
N GLY A 343 -21.24 24.86 -2.21
CA GLY A 343 -20.86 25.15 -0.84
C GLY A 343 -19.48 25.78 -0.73
N SER A 344 -18.92 25.76 0.47
CA SER A 344 -17.55 26.19 0.73
C SER A 344 -16.69 25.04 1.24
N VAL A 345 -15.45 24.97 0.76
CA VAL A 345 -14.47 23.99 1.23
C VAL A 345 -14.17 24.24 2.72
N LYS A 346 -14.29 23.20 3.55
CA LYS A 346 -13.76 23.19 4.92
C LYS A 346 -12.36 22.59 4.97
N MET A 347 -12.14 21.50 4.23
CA MET A 347 -10.88 20.76 4.25
C MET A 347 -10.72 19.89 3.00
N VAL A 348 -9.48 19.67 2.57
CA VAL A 348 -9.12 18.63 1.61
C VAL A 348 -8.08 17.71 2.27
N MET A 349 -8.33 16.41 2.23
CA MET A 349 -7.42 15.38 2.73
C MET A 349 -7.01 14.50 1.55
N LEU A 350 -5.72 14.48 1.21
CA LEU A 350 -5.17 13.61 0.16
C LEU A 350 -4.26 12.57 0.81
N GLY A 351 -4.41 11.30 0.41
CA GLY A 351 -3.68 10.20 1.03
C GLY A 351 -4.26 8.83 0.69
N LYS A 352 -4.50 8.01 1.73
CA LYS A 352 -5.11 6.68 1.57
C LYS A 352 -6.55 6.79 1.10
N ASP A 353 -7.31 7.68 1.73
CA ASP A 353 -8.66 8.06 1.36
C ASP A 353 -8.62 9.54 0.97
N ASN A 354 -8.87 9.83 -0.30
CA ASN A 354 -8.91 11.21 -0.78
C ASN A 354 -10.30 11.76 -0.51
N LEU A 355 -10.41 12.79 0.33
CA LEU A 355 -11.68 13.34 0.79
C LEU A 355 -11.67 14.87 0.62
N ILE A 356 -12.83 15.42 0.32
CA ILE A 356 -13.12 16.85 0.46
C ILE A 356 -14.29 17.03 1.42
N VAL A 357 -14.14 17.93 2.38
CA VAL A 357 -15.20 18.33 3.29
C VAL A 357 -15.77 19.65 2.79
N VAL A 358 -17.06 19.67 2.46
CA VAL A 358 -17.78 20.85 1.96
C VAL A 358 -18.90 21.18 2.92
N CYS A 359 -18.96 22.44 3.36
CA CYS A 359 -20.15 22.98 4.02
C CYS A 359 -21.10 23.46 2.93
N ASP A 360 -22.25 22.82 2.80
CA ASP A 360 -23.23 23.10 1.74
C ASP A 360 -23.98 24.44 1.95
N MET A 361 -24.94 24.73 1.08
CA MET A 361 -25.80 25.92 1.18
C MET A 361 -26.82 25.85 2.34
N HIS A 362 -26.97 24.70 2.99
CA HIS A 362 -27.83 24.50 4.15
C HIS A 362 -27.04 24.43 5.47
N VAL A 363 -25.74 24.71 5.42
CA VAL A 363 -24.80 24.69 6.55
C VAL A 363 -24.58 23.28 7.11
N ASN A 364 -24.71 22.25 6.27
CA ASN A 364 -24.34 20.88 6.61
C ASN A 364 -22.93 20.57 6.14
N ASP A 365 -22.18 19.85 6.98
CA ASP A 365 -20.86 19.34 6.61
C ASP A 365 -21.00 18.00 5.88
N LEU A 366 -20.56 18.00 4.62
CA LEU A 366 -20.55 16.84 3.77
C LEU A 366 -19.11 16.34 3.62
N ILE A 367 -18.86 15.10 4.08
CA ILE A 367 -17.57 14.42 3.89
C ILE A 367 -17.70 13.60 2.60
N LEU A 368 -17.09 14.09 1.53
CA LEU A 368 -17.26 13.52 0.20
C LEU A 368 -15.95 12.88 -0.27
N PRO A 369 -15.95 11.59 -0.63
CA PRO A 369 -14.77 10.96 -1.21
C PRO A 369 -14.51 11.49 -2.62
N LEU A 370 -13.26 11.82 -2.91
CA LEU A 370 -12.80 12.22 -4.24
C LEU A 370 -12.62 10.97 -5.10
N ALA A 371 -13.31 10.94 -6.24
CA ALA A 371 -13.04 9.95 -7.26
C ALA A 371 -11.61 10.13 -7.79
N TRP A 372 -10.96 9.06 -8.22
CA TRP A 372 -9.59 9.15 -8.74
C TRP A 372 -9.48 10.00 -10.01
N GLN A 373 -10.58 10.08 -10.78
CA GLN A 373 -10.74 10.91 -11.96
C GLN A 373 -11.24 12.33 -11.66
N ALA A 374 -11.38 12.71 -10.37
CA ALA A 374 -11.87 14.02 -10.01
C ALA A 374 -11.04 15.10 -10.70
N VAL A 375 -11.71 16.07 -11.32
CA VAL A 375 -11.05 17.20 -11.98
C VAL A 375 -11.36 18.48 -11.22
N LEU A 376 -10.34 19.31 -11.01
CA LEU A 376 -10.51 20.66 -10.50
C LEU A 376 -10.45 21.67 -11.66
N THR A 377 -11.45 22.54 -11.74
CA THR A 377 -11.58 23.59 -12.77
C THR A 377 -11.99 24.93 -12.15
N GLY A 378 -11.93 26.02 -12.91
CA GLY A 378 -12.40 27.35 -12.47
C GLY A 378 -11.33 28.27 -11.84
N GLY A 379 -11.67 29.57 -11.76
CA GLY A 379 -10.84 30.67 -11.23
C GLY A 379 -9.88 31.33 -12.25
N LYS A 380 -9.70 32.67 -12.14
CA LYS A 380 -8.75 33.53 -12.91
C LYS A 380 -7.32 33.01 -12.94
N LYS A 381 -6.93 32.17 -11.98
CA LYS A 381 -5.81 31.23 -12.09
C LYS A 381 -6.39 29.85 -11.88
N ALA A 382 -6.41 29.01 -12.90
CA ALA A 382 -6.82 27.62 -12.78
C ALA A 382 -6.13 27.02 -11.55
N ALA A 383 -6.91 26.63 -10.55
CA ALA A 383 -6.38 25.96 -9.37
C ALA A 383 -5.54 24.76 -9.85
N LYS A 384 -4.26 24.71 -9.47
CA LYS A 384 -3.27 23.78 -10.06
C LYS A 384 -3.62 22.32 -9.76
N ASP A 385 -4.17 22.08 -8.57
CA ASP A 385 -4.53 20.77 -8.04
C ASP A 385 -5.49 20.91 -6.83
N PHE A 386 -6.04 19.80 -6.34
CA PHE A 386 -6.93 19.78 -5.17
C PHE A 386 -6.27 20.26 -3.87
N ALA A 387 -4.94 20.13 -3.74
CA ALA A 387 -4.22 20.60 -2.56
C ALA A 387 -4.17 22.14 -2.47
N SER A 388 -4.42 22.83 -3.58
CA SER A 388 -4.47 24.28 -3.64
C SER A 388 -5.77 24.91 -3.14
N LEU A 389 -6.84 24.13 -2.96
CA LEU A 389 -8.11 24.58 -2.39
C LEU A 389 -7.96 24.95 -0.92
N LYS A 390 -8.51 26.11 -0.54
CA LYS A 390 -8.41 26.67 0.82
C LYS A 390 -9.75 26.60 1.54
N GLN A 391 -9.67 26.60 2.86
CA GLN A 391 -10.86 26.76 3.70
C GLN A 391 -11.58 28.07 3.34
N GLY A 392 -12.88 27.98 3.09
CA GLY A 392 -13.73 29.10 2.69
C GLY A 392 -13.86 29.29 1.17
N ASP A 393 -13.07 28.60 0.35
CA ASP A 393 -13.22 28.64 -1.11
C ASP A 393 -14.62 28.12 -1.49
N PHE A 394 -15.37 28.92 -2.24
CA PHE A 394 -16.67 28.50 -2.75
C PHE A 394 -16.52 27.63 -3.99
N VAL A 395 -17.25 26.52 -4.01
CA VAL A 395 -17.13 25.50 -5.04
C VAL A 395 -18.50 24.95 -5.46
N ASP A 396 -18.61 24.59 -6.73
CA ASP A 396 -19.62 23.65 -7.22
C ASP A 396 -18.98 22.27 -7.36
N VAL A 397 -19.57 21.28 -6.72
CA VAL A 397 -19.08 19.90 -6.66
C VAL A 397 -20.06 19.00 -7.39
N GLU A 398 -19.57 18.29 -8.40
CA GLU A 398 -20.33 17.26 -9.11
C GLU A 398 -20.02 15.90 -8.47
N VAL A 399 -21.05 15.20 -8.00
CA VAL A 399 -20.96 13.90 -7.34
C VAL A 399 -21.61 12.83 -8.21
N ALA A 400 -20.91 11.72 -8.43
CA ALA A 400 -21.44 10.56 -9.14
C ALA A 400 -21.12 9.28 -8.36
N LYS A 401 -22.10 8.38 -8.22
CA LYS A 401 -21.95 7.13 -7.44
C LYS A 401 -21.39 7.36 -6.03
N GLY A 402 -21.78 8.48 -5.39
CA GLY A 402 -21.33 8.86 -4.04
C GLY A 402 -19.90 9.41 -3.96
N GLN A 403 -19.23 9.67 -5.08
CA GLN A 403 -17.89 10.25 -5.14
C GLN A 403 -17.86 11.55 -5.94
N VAL A 404 -17.02 12.49 -5.52
CA VAL A 404 -16.78 13.74 -6.24
C VAL A 404 -16.02 13.45 -7.53
N VAL A 405 -16.61 13.79 -8.68
CA VAL A 405 -16.01 13.63 -10.01
C VAL A 405 -15.53 14.95 -10.62
N LYS A 406 -16.03 16.08 -10.14
CA LYS A 406 -15.55 17.41 -10.54
C LYS A 406 -15.76 18.43 -9.44
N VAL A 407 -14.81 19.33 -9.30
CA VAL A 407 -14.91 20.52 -8.45
C VAL A 407 -14.65 21.74 -9.34
N THR A 408 -15.53 22.73 -9.24
CA THR A 408 -15.41 24.01 -9.93
C THR A 408 -15.22 25.10 -8.88
N LEU A 409 -14.04 25.71 -8.84
CA LEU A 409 -13.76 26.85 -7.99
C LEU A 409 -14.52 28.09 -8.51
N LEU A 410 -15.38 28.65 -7.66
CA LEU A 410 -16.22 29.80 -7.98
C LEU A 410 -15.49 31.10 -7.69
N GLU A 411 -15.64 32.08 -8.60
CA GLU A 411 -15.19 33.44 -8.36
C GLU A 411 -16.24 34.21 -7.56
N VAL A 412 -15.86 34.56 -6.33
CA VAL A 412 -16.75 35.26 -5.40
C VAL A 412 -16.12 36.57 -4.96
N LYS A 413 -16.99 37.57 -4.74
CA LYS A 413 -16.66 38.86 -4.14
C LYS A 413 -17.35 38.98 -2.80
N THR A 414 -16.82 39.87 -1.95
CA THR A 414 -17.42 40.16 -0.65
C THR A 414 -17.66 41.65 -0.47
N THR A 415 -18.76 41.99 0.20
CA THR A 415 -19.03 43.34 0.69
C THR A 415 -19.61 43.29 2.09
N SER A 416 -19.58 44.41 2.82
CA SER A 416 -20.20 44.51 4.13
C SER A 416 -21.06 45.76 4.19
N GLY A 417 -22.17 45.69 4.92
CA GLY A 417 -23.09 46.81 5.07
C GLY A 417 -24.19 46.53 6.05
N LYS A 418 -25.02 47.54 6.28
CA LYS A 418 -26.21 47.43 7.14
C LYS A 418 -27.43 47.19 6.27
N VAL A 419 -28.27 46.23 6.61
CA VAL A 419 -29.48 45.89 5.84
C VAL A 419 -30.49 47.04 5.91
N ASP A 420 -30.92 47.52 4.75
CA ASP A 420 -31.95 48.56 4.61
C ASP A 420 -33.35 47.94 4.56
N ARG A 421 -33.56 47.04 3.60
CA ARG A 421 -34.82 46.32 3.40
C ARG A 421 -34.61 45.02 2.62
N ILE A 422 -35.60 44.13 2.68
CA ILE A 422 -35.67 42.90 1.91
C ILE A 422 -37.02 42.90 1.21
N GLU A 423 -37.03 42.79 -0.12
CA GLU A 423 -38.26 42.89 -0.92
C GLU A 423 -38.09 42.12 -2.23
N GLY A 424 -39.10 41.30 -2.60
CA GLY A 424 -39.12 40.58 -3.87
C GLY A 424 -37.93 39.63 -4.09
N GLY A 425 -37.45 38.95 -3.04
CA GLY A 425 -36.30 38.04 -3.11
C GLY A 425 -34.94 38.75 -3.22
N ARG A 426 -34.91 40.08 -3.04
CA ARG A 426 -33.69 40.91 -3.03
C ARG A 426 -33.41 41.48 -1.65
N LEU A 427 -32.13 41.55 -1.30
CA LEU A 427 -31.65 42.22 -0.10
C LEU A 427 -30.96 43.53 -0.48
N TYR A 428 -31.30 44.63 0.20
CA TYR A 428 -30.74 45.96 -0.02
C TYR A 428 -29.88 46.39 1.18
N LEU A 429 -28.72 46.98 0.92
CA LEU A 429 -27.84 47.59 1.91
C LEU A 429 -28.06 49.11 1.96
N LYS A 430 -27.86 49.70 3.15
CA LYS A 430 -27.85 51.16 3.30
C LYS A 430 -26.68 51.74 2.49
N GLY A 431 -26.98 52.76 1.69
CA GLY A 431 -26.16 53.22 0.57
C GLY A 431 -24.67 53.36 0.85
N ASP A 432 -23.86 53.04 -0.17
CA ASP A 432 -22.43 53.31 -0.22
C ASP A 432 -22.20 54.72 -0.80
N PRO A 433 -21.64 55.68 -0.03
CA PRO A 433 -21.34 57.03 -0.54
C PRO A 433 -20.36 57.03 -1.73
N SER A 434 -19.63 55.94 -1.96
CA SER A 434 -18.57 55.85 -2.98
C SER A 434 -19.03 55.31 -4.34
N GLY A 435 -20.23 54.69 -4.43
CA GLY A 435 -20.77 54.13 -5.68
C GLY A 435 -20.04 52.91 -6.28
N ASN A 436 -18.98 52.43 -5.63
CA ASN A 436 -18.11 51.37 -6.16
C ASN A 436 -18.48 49.95 -5.70
N LYS A 437 -19.46 49.81 -4.80
CA LYS A 437 -19.91 48.52 -4.29
C LYS A 437 -21.39 48.33 -4.53
N PRO A 438 -21.82 47.08 -4.73
CA PRO A 438 -23.22 46.79 -4.84
C PRO A 438 -23.98 47.04 -3.56
N VAL A 439 -25.16 47.62 -3.74
CA VAL A 439 -26.09 48.02 -2.68
C VAL A 439 -27.34 47.15 -2.66
N TRP A 440 -27.45 46.17 -3.57
CA TRP A 440 -28.53 45.21 -3.59
C TRP A 440 -28.04 43.85 -4.13
N PHE A 441 -28.71 42.76 -3.75
CA PHE A 441 -28.34 41.40 -4.13
C PHE A 441 -29.58 40.58 -4.46
N ASN A 442 -29.52 39.82 -5.57
CA ASN A 442 -30.55 38.87 -5.97
C ASN A 442 -30.46 37.56 -5.20
N HIS A 443 -31.54 36.77 -5.29
CA HIS A 443 -31.60 35.39 -4.79
C HIS A 443 -31.29 35.27 -3.29
N TYR A 444 -31.73 36.26 -2.50
CA TYR A 444 -31.58 36.26 -1.04
C TYR A 444 -32.03 34.93 -0.42
N ASP A 445 -33.17 34.39 -0.88
CA ASP A 445 -33.77 33.16 -0.36
C ASP A 445 -32.95 31.88 -0.62
N PHE A 446 -31.97 31.95 -1.54
CA PHE A 446 -31.08 30.85 -1.87
C PHE A 446 -29.68 31.00 -1.24
N ALA A 447 -29.39 32.14 -0.62
CA ALA A 447 -28.14 32.35 0.08
C ALA A 447 -28.14 31.57 1.41
N ARG A 448 -27.00 31.00 1.78
CA ARG A 448 -26.86 30.44 3.13
C ARG A 448 -26.69 31.58 4.12
N ILE A 449 -27.46 31.54 5.21
CA ILE A 449 -27.42 32.59 6.25
C ILE A 449 -26.72 32.01 7.47
N VAL A 450 -25.68 32.70 7.93
CA VAL A 450 -24.84 32.26 9.05
C VAL A 450 -24.58 33.40 10.02
N ASN A 451 -24.37 33.06 11.28
CA ASN A 451 -23.91 34.02 12.29
C ASN A 451 -22.41 34.29 12.15
N LYS A 452 -21.86 35.16 13.02
CA LYS A 452 -20.42 35.49 13.07
C LYS A 452 -19.51 34.27 13.26
N ASP A 453 -20.01 33.25 13.94
CA ASP A 453 -19.30 32.00 14.30
C ASP A 453 -19.41 30.95 13.18
N GLY A 454 -20.28 31.19 12.18
CA GLY A 454 -20.50 30.32 11.02
C GLY A 454 -21.66 29.33 11.20
N ASP A 455 -22.41 29.40 12.29
CA ASP A 455 -23.58 28.55 12.51
C ASP A 455 -24.77 29.06 11.73
N ARG A 456 -25.66 28.15 11.35
CA ARG A 456 -26.89 28.48 10.62
C ARG A 456 -27.72 29.50 11.37
N GLU A 457 -28.13 30.54 10.66
CA GLU A 457 -29.05 31.55 11.15
C GLU A 457 -30.31 31.56 10.27
N GLY A 458 -31.46 31.82 10.89
CA GLY A 458 -32.76 31.58 10.24
C GLY A 458 -33.14 32.64 9.22
N GLU A 459 -32.91 33.90 9.54
CA GLU A 459 -33.32 35.05 8.73
C GLU A 459 -32.38 36.23 8.97
N VAL A 460 -32.33 37.14 8.00
CA VAL A 460 -31.61 38.41 8.12
C VAL A 460 -32.61 39.50 8.41
N LYS A 461 -32.38 40.30 9.45
CA LYS A 461 -33.30 41.36 9.85
C LYS A 461 -32.89 42.71 9.25
N THR A 462 -33.87 43.58 9.04
CA THR A 462 -33.60 44.99 8.77
C THR A 462 -32.72 45.58 9.87
N ASN A 463 -31.77 46.44 9.50
CA ASN A 463 -30.74 47.00 10.36
C ASN A 463 -29.66 46.03 10.87
N SER A 464 -29.67 44.74 10.52
CA SER A 464 -28.55 43.85 10.84
C SER A 464 -27.28 44.30 10.12
N GLN A 465 -26.13 44.14 10.77
CA GLN A 465 -24.83 44.31 10.13
C GLN A 465 -24.43 43.00 9.47
N VAL A 466 -24.25 43.00 8.15
CA VAL A 466 -23.96 41.79 7.38
C VAL A 466 -22.68 41.91 6.57
N THR A 467 -22.07 40.76 6.30
CA THR A 467 -21.11 40.56 5.22
C THR A 467 -21.73 39.63 4.20
N ILE A 468 -21.73 40.04 2.93
CA ILE A 468 -22.36 39.32 1.83
C ILE A 468 -21.26 38.83 0.90
N THR A 469 -21.25 37.53 0.66
CA THR A 469 -20.47 36.88 -0.38
C THR A 469 -21.39 36.65 -1.57
N TYR A 470 -20.97 37.06 -2.76
CA TYR A 470 -21.76 36.99 -3.99
C TYR A 470 -20.89 36.57 -5.18
N LEU A 471 -21.52 36.00 -6.20
CA LEU A 471 -20.83 35.60 -7.44
C LEU A 471 -20.43 36.84 -8.25
N ASP A 472 -19.21 36.83 -8.79
CA ASP A 472 -18.77 37.85 -9.77
C ASP A 472 -19.40 37.51 -11.15
N PRO A 473 -20.27 38.36 -11.73
CA PRO A 473 -20.94 38.04 -12.99
C PRO A 473 -19.94 37.97 -14.15
N LEU A 474 -20.19 37.06 -15.10
CA LEU A 474 -19.46 37.06 -16.36
C LEU A 474 -19.83 38.32 -17.16
N PRO A 475 -18.87 38.97 -17.87
CA PRO A 475 -19.19 40.14 -18.67
C PRO A 475 -20.27 39.81 -19.72
N GLY A 476 -21.47 40.37 -19.56
CA GLY A 476 -22.58 40.22 -20.51
C GLY A 476 -23.83 39.45 -20.03
N GLU A 477 -23.85 38.92 -18.80
CA GLU A 477 -25.09 38.44 -18.16
C GLU A 477 -25.76 39.55 -17.35
N ILE A 478 -27.11 39.55 -17.31
CA ILE A 478 -27.97 40.67 -16.85
C ILE A 478 -28.35 40.56 -15.35
N ASP A 479 -27.89 39.53 -14.64
CA ASP A 479 -28.22 39.32 -13.21
C ASP A 479 -26.99 39.48 -12.32
N ASP A 480 -26.67 40.73 -12.04
CA ASP A 480 -25.29 41.16 -11.77
C ASP A 480 -24.72 40.74 -10.40
N GLU A 481 -25.54 40.37 -9.41
CA GLU A 481 -25.05 40.00 -8.06
C GLU A 481 -25.95 38.99 -7.34
N ALA A 482 -25.68 37.69 -7.51
CA ALA A 482 -26.35 36.62 -6.75
C ALA A 482 -25.64 36.37 -5.40
N ALA A 483 -26.34 36.61 -4.29
CA ALA A 483 -25.82 36.30 -2.96
C ALA A 483 -25.74 34.77 -2.76
N ILE A 484 -24.61 34.31 -2.22
CA ILE A 484 -24.40 32.90 -1.88
C ILE A 484 -24.20 32.68 -0.39
N GLU A 485 -23.66 33.66 0.34
CA GLU A 485 -23.60 33.62 1.80
C GLU A 485 -23.88 35.01 2.36
N ILE A 486 -24.68 35.04 3.42
CA ILE A 486 -24.92 36.25 4.22
C ILE A 486 -24.53 35.94 5.66
N LYS A 487 -23.44 36.56 6.09
CA LYS A 487 -22.93 36.46 7.46
C LYS A 487 -23.45 37.62 8.31
N VAL A 488 -24.31 37.33 9.28
CA VAL A 488 -24.81 38.31 10.26
C VAL A 488 -23.76 38.49 11.35
N THR A 489 -23.28 39.73 11.48
CA THR A 489 -22.16 40.07 12.38
C THR A 489 -22.60 40.82 13.63
N LYS A 490 -23.75 41.52 13.58
CA LYS A 490 -24.32 42.25 14.72
C LYS A 490 -25.78 42.61 14.53
#